data_AF-H3ALI3-F1
#
_entry.id   AF-H3ALI3-F1
#
_cell.length_a   1.000
_cell.length_b   1.000
_cell.length_c   1.000
_cell.angle_alpha   90.00
_cell.angle_beta   90.00
_cell.angle_gamma   90.00
#
_symmetry.space_group_name_H-M   'P 1'
#
loop_
_entity.id
_entity.type
_entity.pdbx_description
1 polymer ?
#
loop_
_entity_poly.entity_id
_entity_poly.type
_entity_poly.pdbx_seq_one_letter_code
_entity_poly.pdbx_strand_id
1 'polypeptide(L)'
;KPRLISRQDSLQLKGYKHACHVMLFAPSREKLFRKIPVRFAVLVSKEKKKKNNKKRNAIIVKGKRKKPSDEYSPPPIIGIGKETLFSLKVPINPLKVSQHFWEQKCSLWQRICMISIFFAKFFFQVMGLTRVPLYTLRDGVGGLPAFLSNTFIGNARDQLLHALQALKLMREDKLREAIGASQKLQN
;
A
#
# COMPACT_ATOMS: atom_id res chain seq x y z
N LYS A 1 6.14 5.12 17.55
CA LYS A 1 4.96 4.49 16.90
C LYS A 1 4.23 5.53 16.05
N PRO A 2 3.75 5.16 14.86
CA PRO A 2 2.97 6.06 14.04
C PRO A 2 1.70 6.53 14.77
N ARG A 3 1.33 7.80 14.64
CA ARG A 3 0.08 8.36 15.20
C ARG A 3 -0.87 8.74 14.07
N LEU A 4 -2.12 8.32 14.20
CA LEU A 4 -3.21 8.78 13.32
C LEU A 4 -3.47 10.25 13.59
N ILE A 5 -3.58 11.05 12.54
CA ILE A 5 -4.04 12.44 12.61
C ILE A 5 -5.07 12.68 11.50
N SER A 6 -5.98 13.64 11.69
CA SER A 6 -6.95 13.99 10.66
C SER A 6 -6.29 14.67 9.46
N ARG A 7 -7.00 14.78 8.33
CA ARG A 7 -6.52 15.55 7.16
C ARG A 7 -6.21 16.97 7.54
N GLN A 8 -7.19 17.60 8.18
CA GLN A 8 -7.18 19.02 8.47
C GLN A 8 -5.99 19.33 9.39
N ASP A 9 -5.83 18.54 10.45
CA ASP A 9 -4.70 18.70 11.37
C ASP A 9 -3.36 18.46 10.66
N SER A 10 -3.30 17.47 9.77
CA SER A 10 -2.07 17.19 9.04
C SER A 10 -1.67 18.33 8.12
N LEU A 11 -2.62 18.97 7.42
CA LEU A 11 -2.36 20.07 6.51
C LEU A 11 -1.93 21.35 7.24
N GLN A 12 -2.28 21.48 8.52
CA GLN A 12 -1.84 22.59 9.37
C GLN A 12 -0.40 22.42 9.88
N LEU A 13 0.24 21.26 9.67
CA LEU A 13 1.60 21.00 10.16
C LEU A 13 2.67 21.79 9.36
N LYS A 14 3.24 22.81 9.99
CA LYS A 14 4.36 23.57 9.42
C LYS A 14 5.67 22.76 9.46
N GLY A 15 6.43 22.79 8.37
CA GLY A 15 7.74 22.13 8.25
C GLY A 15 7.69 20.61 8.05
N TYR A 16 6.51 20.02 7.79
CA TYR A 16 6.36 18.62 7.43
C TYR A 16 6.34 18.45 5.90
N LYS A 17 7.02 17.41 5.41
CA LYS A 17 6.85 16.97 4.02
C LYS A 17 5.63 16.07 3.96
N HIS A 18 4.81 16.22 2.93
CA HIS A 18 3.67 15.35 2.71
C HIS A 18 4.00 14.28 1.67
N ALA A 19 3.57 13.06 1.93
CA ALA A 19 3.67 11.94 1.00
C ALA A 19 2.30 11.30 0.85
N CYS A 20 2.02 10.82 -0.36
CA CYS A 20 0.71 10.27 -0.72
C CYS A 20 0.86 8.86 -1.26
N HIS A 21 0.10 7.92 -0.72
CA HIS A 21 0.08 6.51 -1.11
C HIS A 21 -1.34 6.08 -1.50
N VAL A 22 -1.49 5.36 -2.61
CA VAL A 22 -2.79 4.85 -3.06
C VAL A 22 -2.76 3.33 -3.14
N MET A 23 -3.72 2.66 -2.49
CA MET A 23 -3.98 1.25 -2.65
C MET A 23 -5.10 1.04 -3.67
N LEU A 24 -4.75 0.43 -4.80
CA LEU A 24 -5.72 0.00 -5.81
C LEU A 24 -6.12 -1.45 -5.55
N PHE A 25 -7.42 -1.74 -5.51
CA PHE A 25 -7.90 -3.11 -5.33
C PHE A 25 -9.19 -3.40 -6.11
N ALA A 26 -9.37 -4.65 -6.52
CA ALA A 26 -10.59 -5.13 -7.16
C ALA A 26 -10.94 -6.54 -6.71
N PRO A 27 -12.22 -6.93 -6.71
CA PRO A 27 -12.59 -8.34 -6.54
C PRO A 27 -11.99 -9.18 -7.67
N SER A 28 -11.56 -10.39 -7.34
CA SER A 28 -11.02 -11.37 -8.29
C SER A 28 -11.66 -12.73 -8.08
N ARG A 29 -12.13 -13.33 -9.18
CA ARG A 29 -12.66 -14.70 -9.21
C ARG A 29 -11.58 -15.75 -9.50
N GLU A 30 -10.34 -15.32 -9.67
CA GLU A 30 -9.22 -16.20 -9.97
C GLU A 30 -8.94 -17.19 -8.82
N LYS A 31 -8.50 -18.39 -9.19
CA LYS A 31 -8.05 -19.42 -8.24
C LYS A 31 -6.61 -19.82 -8.56
N LEU A 32 -5.71 -19.62 -7.60
CA LEU A 32 -4.34 -20.13 -7.68
C LEU A 32 -4.36 -21.67 -7.66
N PHE A 33 -3.60 -22.28 -8.57
CA PHE A 33 -3.60 -23.73 -8.79
C PHE A 33 -5.00 -24.34 -8.97
N ARG A 34 -5.96 -23.54 -9.48
CA ARG A 34 -7.38 -23.88 -9.60
C ARG A 34 -8.10 -24.20 -8.28
N LYS A 35 -7.41 -24.12 -7.12
CA LYS A 35 -7.93 -24.55 -5.81
C LYS A 35 -8.06 -23.39 -4.82
N ILE A 36 -7.09 -22.49 -4.76
CA ILE A 36 -7.00 -21.46 -3.71
C ILE A 36 -7.58 -20.15 -4.25
N PRO A 37 -8.72 -19.66 -3.74
CA PRO A 37 -9.32 -18.43 -4.25
C PRO A 37 -8.47 -17.20 -3.88
N VAL A 38 -8.19 -16.35 -4.86
CA VAL A 38 -7.45 -15.09 -4.65
C VAL A 38 -8.33 -14.04 -3.95
N ARG A 39 -9.64 -14.06 -4.23
CA ARG A 39 -10.70 -13.18 -3.67
C ARG A 39 -10.60 -11.72 -4.08
N PHE A 40 -9.46 -11.09 -3.84
CA PHE A 40 -9.18 -9.71 -4.21
C PHE A 40 -7.77 -9.60 -4.75
N ALA A 41 -7.62 -8.74 -5.75
CA ALA A 41 -6.33 -8.40 -6.29
C ALA A 41 -6.01 -6.97 -5.84
N VAL A 42 -5.00 -6.86 -4.97
CA VAL A 42 -4.49 -5.60 -4.41
C VAL A 42 -3.15 -5.31 -5.04
N LEU A 43 -2.92 -4.08 -5.49
CA LEU A 43 -1.64 -3.68 -6.05
C LEU A 43 -0.79 -2.84 -5.11
N VAL A 44 0.48 -3.20 -5.09
CA VAL A 44 1.56 -2.43 -4.48
C VAL A 44 2.67 -2.21 -5.53
N SER A 45 3.43 -1.13 -5.42
CA SER A 45 4.61 -0.89 -6.23
C SER A 45 5.87 -1.47 -5.61
N LYS A 46 6.86 -1.75 -6.44
CA LYS A 46 8.24 -1.98 -5.99
C LYS A 46 9.06 -0.75 -6.34
N GLU A 47 9.72 -0.18 -5.34
CA GLU A 47 10.62 0.96 -5.56
C GLU A 47 12.06 0.48 -5.71
N LYS A 48 12.80 1.11 -6.65
CA LYS A 48 14.25 0.90 -6.79
C LYS A 48 14.98 1.60 -5.65
N LYS A 49 15.80 0.88 -4.90
CA LYS A 49 16.70 1.49 -3.89
C LYS A 49 17.88 2.17 -4.58
N LYS A 50 18.37 3.27 -4.00
CA LYS A 50 19.45 4.11 -4.54
C LYS A 50 20.88 3.71 -4.13
N LYS A 51 21.15 2.59 -3.41
CA LYS A 51 22.55 2.17 -3.10
C LYS A 51 22.83 0.75 -2.51
N ASN A 52 21.92 0.07 -1.78
CA ASN A 52 22.21 -1.27 -1.17
C ASN A 52 21.14 -2.32 -1.53
N ASN A 53 21.57 -3.41 -2.18
CA ASN A 53 20.87 -4.49 -2.93
C ASN A 53 19.58 -5.18 -2.39
N LYS A 54 18.85 -4.67 -1.40
CA LYS A 54 17.55 -5.26 -0.98
C LYS A 54 16.36 -4.49 -1.59
N LYS A 55 15.54 -5.17 -2.40
CA LYS A 55 14.28 -4.66 -2.99
C LYS A 55 13.28 -4.34 -1.87
N ARG A 56 12.54 -3.23 -1.99
CA ARG A 56 11.52 -2.83 -1.00
C ARG A 56 10.13 -2.77 -1.66
N ASN A 57 9.14 -3.33 -0.98
CA ASN A 57 7.74 -3.17 -1.32
C ASN A 57 7.28 -1.78 -0.86
N ALA A 58 6.53 -1.10 -1.70
CA ALA A 58 5.90 0.18 -1.40
C ALA A 58 4.44 0.10 -1.82
N ILE A 59 3.54 0.73 -1.06
CA ILE A 59 2.23 1.02 -1.66
C ILE A 59 2.46 2.13 -2.69
N ILE A 60 1.73 2.15 -3.80
CA ILE A 60 1.96 3.07 -4.92
C ILE A 60 2.14 4.51 -4.41
N VAL A 61 3.39 4.96 -4.35
CA VAL A 61 3.85 6.34 -4.10
C VAL A 61 4.11 6.92 -5.50
N LYS A 62 3.77 8.16 -5.87
CA LYS A 62 4.04 9.41 -5.15
C LYS A 62 3.45 10.60 -5.91
N GLY A 63 2.66 11.45 -5.23
CA GLY A 63 2.51 12.85 -5.62
C GLY A 63 3.46 13.70 -4.79
N LYS A 64 4.62 14.10 -5.32
CA LYS A 64 5.37 15.25 -4.77
C LYS A 64 4.91 16.47 -5.55
N ARG A 65 4.17 17.38 -4.93
CA ARG A 65 3.93 18.71 -5.49
C ARG A 65 4.37 19.78 -4.48
N LYS A 66 4.68 20.98 -5.00
CA LYS A 66 5.67 21.95 -4.46
C LYS A 66 5.02 23.21 -3.86
N LYS A 67 3.70 23.35 -3.87
CA LYS A 67 2.93 24.52 -3.45
C LYS A 67 1.75 24.10 -2.54
N PRO A 68 1.02 25.05 -1.93
CA PRO A 68 0.09 24.74 -0.82
C PRO A 68 -1.40 24.85 -1.16
N SER A 69 -1.80 25.44 -2.30
CA SER A 69 -3.18 25.94 -2.47
C SER A 69 -4.15 25.07 -3.28
N ASP A 70 -3.68 24.13 -4.13
CA ASP A 70 -4.54 23.23 -4.94
C ASP A 70 -4.20 21.74 -4.78
N GLU A 71 -3.58 21.36 -3.64
CA GLU A 71 -2.38 20.53 -3.73
C GLU A 71 -2.35 19.18 -2.99
N TYR A 72 -3.46 18.45 -2.82
CA TYR A 72 -3.41 17.08 -2.25
C TYR A 72 -4.50 16.15 -2.78
N SER A 73 -4.95 16.34 -4.02
CA SER A 73 -5.88 15.42 -4.68
C SER A 73 -5.13 14.23 -5.30
N PRO A 74 -5.68 13.00 -5.22
CA PRO A 74 -5.23 11.89 -6.06
C PRO A 74 -5.17 12.30 -7.54
N PRO A 75 -4.33 11.67 -8.36
CA PRO A 75 -4.26 12.01 -9.77
C PRO A 75 -5.65 11.92 -10.42
N PRO A 76 -6.05 12.91 -11.24
CA PRO A 76 -7.43 13.12 -11.71
C PRO A 76 -8.00 11.95 -12.55
N ILE A 77 -7.17 11.00 -12.93
CA ILE A 77 -7.51 9.81 -13.71
C ILE A 77 -8.25 8.76 -12.85
N ILE A 78 -8.12 8.86 -11.52
CA ILE A 78 -8.76 7.95 -10.58
C ILE A 78 -10.05 8.63 -10.13
N GLY A 79 -11.21 8.25 -10.70
CA GLY A 79 -12.50 8.62 -10.12
C GLY A 79 -12.58 8.04 -8.71
N ILE A 80 -12.39 8.89 -7.70
CA ILE A 80 -12.04 8.43 -6.35
C ILE A 80 -13.30 7.94 -5.64
N GLY A 81 -13.28 6.70 -5.14
CA GLY A 81 -14.26 6.16 -4.19
C GLY A 81 -13.95 6.61 -2.76
N LYS A 82 -14.86 6.36 -1.81
CA LYS A 82 -14.81 6.81 -0.40
C LYS A 82 -13.39 6.95 0.17
N GLU A 83 -13.04 8.16 0.59
CA GLU A 83 -11.75 8.47 1.22
C GLU A 83 -11.65 7.80 2.60
N THR A 84 -10.83 6.77 2.74
CA THR A 84 -10.39 6.28 4.06
C THR A 84 -9.04 6.91 4.37
N LEU A 85 -9.07 8.17 4.77
CA LEU A 85 -7.86 8.93 5.01
C LEU A 85 -7.22 8.53 6.34
N PHE A 86 -6.02 7.98 6.26
CA PHE A 86 -5.12 7.86 7.41
C PHE A 86 -3.88 8.70 7.17
N SER A 87 -3.78 9.82 7.88
CA SER A 87 -2.55 10.58 7.94
C SER A 87 -1.70 10.04 9.09
N LEU A 88 -0.51 9.55 8.76
CA LEU A 88 0.33 8.81 9.70
C LEU A 88 1.58 9.62 10.02
N LYS A 89 1.70 10.06 11.27
CA LYS A 89 2.87 10.80 11.77
C LYS A 89 4.03 9.83 11.91
N VAL A 90 5.12 10.04 11.16
CA VAL A 90 6.37 9.34 11.42
C VAL A 90 7.40 10.35 11.90
N PRO A 91 7.77 10.33 13.20
CA PRO A 91 9.04 10.90 13.61
C PRO A 91 10.13 9.90 13.19
N ILE A 92 10.43 9.83 11.89
CA ILE A 92 11.71 9.26 11.47
C ILE A 92 12.69 10.41 11.62
N ASN A 93 13.36 10.54 12.75
CA ASN A 93 14.52 11.44 12.81
C ASN A 93 15.45 11.09 11.63
N PRO A 94 15.81 12.03 10.73
CA PRO A 94 15.68 13.50 10.83
C PRO A 94 14.56 14.14 9.97
N LEU A 95 13.65 13.37 9.36
CA LEU A 95 12.62 13.84 8.43
C LEU A 95 11.21 13.87 9.04
N LYS A 96 10.65 15.08 9.22
CA LYS A 96 9.24 15.31 9.54
C LYS A 96 8.37 15.01 8.31
N VAL A 97 7.67 13.88 8.28
CA VAL A 97 6.82 13.46 7.15
C VAL A 97 5.41 13.11 7.61
N SER A 98 4.42 13.65 6.91
CA SER A 98 3.00 13.29 7.01
C SER A 98 2.63 12.39 5.83
N GLN A 99 2.24 11.14 6.10
CA GLN A 99 1.89 10.18 5.05
C GLN A 99 0.38 10.03 4.95
N HIS A 100 -0.18 10.43 3.82
CA HIS A 100 -1.59 10.26 3.49
C HIS A 100 -1.79 8.98 2.70
N PHE A 101 -2.85 8.25 3.02
CA PHE A 101 -3.18 6.98 2.41
C PHE A 101 -4.61 7.01 1.85
N TRP A 102 -4.78 6.54 0.61
CA TRP A 102 -6.08 6.41 -0.07
C TRP A 102 -6.31 4.98 -0.52
N GLU A 103 -7.59 4.60 -0.53
CA GLU A 103 -8.06 3.30 -0.97
C GLU A 103 -8.98 3.50 -2.18
N GLN A 104 -8.70 2.81 -3.28
CA GLN A 104 -9.56 2.85 -4.45
C GLN A 104 -9.99 1.44 -4.85
N LYS A 105 -11.30 1.21 -4.77
CA LYS A 105 -11.91 0.04 -5.38
C LYS A 105 -12.07 0.28 -6.89
N CYS A 106 -11.63 -0.67 -7.69
CA CYS A 106 -11.94 -0.73 -9.12
C CYS A 106 -12.92 -1.86 -9.41
N SER A 107 -13.80 -1.65 -10.39
CA SER A 107 -14.79 -2.64 -10.80
C SER A 107 -14.16 -3.80 -11.57
N LEU A 108 -13.15 -3.52 -12.40
CA LEU A 108 -12.47 -4.51 -13.23
C LEU A 108 -10.95 -4.49 -13.01
N TRP A 109 -10.37 -5.69 -12.95
CA TRP A 109 -8.92 -5.86 -12.87
C TRP A 109 -8.18 -5.28 -14.08
N GLN A 110 -8.75 -5.34 -15.27
CA GLN A 110 -8.18 -4.73 -16.49
C GLN A 110 -7.93 -3.23 -16.31
N ARG A 111 -8.84 -2.53 -15.61
CA ARG A 111 -8.69 -1.10 -15.32
C ARG A 111 -7.53 -0.85 -14.37
N ILE A 112 -7.35 -1.71 -13.37
CA ILE A 112 -6.17 -1.71 -12.50
C ILE A 112 -4.89 -1.94 -13.33
N CYS A 113 -4.86 -2.92 -14.24
CA CYS A 113 -3.71 -3.17 -15.12
C CYS A 113 -3.38 -1.98 -16.05
N MET A 114 -4.38 -1.30 -16.59
CA MET A 114 -4.13 -0.11 -17.44
C MET A 114 -3.58 1.06 -16.63
N ILE A 115 -4.19 1.37 -15.48
CA ILE A 115 -3.68 2.38 -14.55
C ILE A 115 -2.24 2.04 -14.14
N SER A 116 -1.98 0.77 -13.88
CA SER A 116 -0.68 0.23 -13.50
C SER A 116 0.41 0.50 -14.54
N ILE A 117 0.14 0.18 -15.81
CA ILE A 117 1.06 0.42 -16.93
C ILE A 117 1.30 1.93 -17.08
N PHE A 118 0.23 2.73 -16.98
CA PHE A 118 0.33 4.18 -17.06
C PHE A 118 1.19 4.76 -15.93
N PHE A 119 0.98 4.33 -14.69
CA PHE A 119 1.78 4.75 -13.53
C PHE A 119 3.24 4.32 -13.64
N ALA A 120 3.52 3.09 -14.06
CA ALA A 120 4.87 2.61 -14.28
C ALA A 120 5.60 3.47 -15.34
N LYS A 121 4.88 3.90 -16.38
CA LYS A 121 5.40 4.75 -17.46
C LYS A 121 5.65 6.19 -17.00
N PHE A 122 4.78 6.78 -16.18
CA PHE A 122 4.91 8.18 -15.75
C PHE A 122 5.85 8.40 -14.57
N PHE A 123 5.96 7.45 -13.64
CA PHE A 123 6.63 7.71 -12.37
C PHE A 123 8.12 7.36 -12.31
N PHE A 124 8.73 6.75 -13.35
CA PHE A 124 10.17 6.39 -13.52
C PHE A 124 10.91 5.69 -12.35
N GLN A 125 10.33 5.64 -11.14
CA GLN A 125 10.88 5.09 -9.90
C GLN A 125 10.21 3.77 -9.49
N VAL A 126 9.13 3.39 -10.20
CA VAL A 126 8.43 2.12 -10.00
C VAL A 126 9.11 1.05 -10.86
N MET A 127 9.77 0.08 -10.22
CA MET A 127 10.44 -1.04 -10.90
C MET A 127 9.47 -2.13 -11.37
N GLY A 128 8.21 -2.03 -10.95
CA GLY A 128 7.17 -2.99 -11.26
C GLY A 128 6.08 -2.94 -10.21
N LEU A 129 4.96 -3.56 -10.54
CA LEU A 129 3.81 -3.69 -9.66
C LEU A 129 3.69 -5.14 -9.23
N THR A 130 3.32 -5.35 -7.98
CA THR A 130 3.18 -6.68 -7.40
C THR A 130 1.79 -6.80 -6.81
N ARG A 131 1.12 -7.91 -7.12
CA ARG A 131 -0.14 -8.26 -6.45
C ARG A 131 0.17 -8.74 -5.04
N VAL A 132 -0.58 -8.24 -4.05
CA VAL A 132 -0.50 -8.77 -2.68
C VAL A 132 -1.22 -10.12 -2.65
N PRO A 133 -0.55 -11.22 -2.27
CA PRO A 133 -1.19 -12.52 -2.14
C PRO A 133 -2.05 -12.54 -0.86
N LEU A 134 -3.38 -12.44 -0.99
CA LEU A 134 -4.31 -12.45 0.15
C LEU A 134 -4.74 -13.86 0.58
N TYR A 135 -3.83 -14.82 0.41
CA TYR A 135 -4.00 -16.22 0.78
C TYR A 135 -2.77 -16.69 1.56
N THR A 136 -2.95 -17.75 2.34
CA THR A 136 -1.85 -18.46 3.00
C THR A 136 -1.81 -19.89 2.45
N LEU A 137 -0.63 -20.36 2.07
CA LEU A 137 -0.44 -21.73 1.57
C LEU A 137 -0.48 -22.75 2.72
N ARG A 138 -0.51 -24.05 2.37
CA ARG A 138 -0.62 -25.16 3.35
C ARG A 138 0.58 -25.26 4.30
N ASP A 139 1.72 -24.73 3.89
CA ASP A 139 2.94 -24.62 4.70
C ASP A 139 2.81 -23.59 5.84
N GLY A 140 1.73 -22.80 5.89
CA GLY A 140 1.49 -21.76 6.88
C GLY A 140 2.35 -20.49 6.71
N VAL A 141 3.27 -20.48 5.74
CA VAL A 141 4.24 -19.39 5.52
C VAL A 141 4.13 -18.77 4.13
N GLY A 142 3.74 -19.54 3.11
CA GLY A 142 3.63 -19.06 1.74
C GLY A 142 2.42 -18.14 1.54
N GLY A 143 2.54 -17.21 0.58
CA GLY A 143 1.49 -16.22 0.29
C GLY A 143 1.66 -14.95 1.12
N LEU A 144 0.62 -14.54 1.86
CA LEU A 144 0.63 -13.30 2.63
C LEU A 144 1.78 -13.23 3.67
N PRO A 145 2.08 -14.28 4.46
CA PRO A 145 3.13 -14.18 5.48
C PRO A 145 4.51 -13.93 4.87
N ALA A 146 4.89 -14.70 3.84
CA ALA A 146 6.12 -14.48 3.07
C ALA A 146 6.12 -13.12 2.34
N PHE A 147 4.96 -12.60 1.93
CA PHE A 147 4.88 -11.26 1.37
C PHE A 147 5.16 -10.17 2.43
N LEU A 148 4.60 -10.33 3.64
CA LEU A 148 4.77 -9.41 4.76
C LEU A 148 6.17 -9.47 5.39
N SER A 149 6.92 -10.55 5.17
CA SER A 149 8.31 -10.65 5.63
C SER A 149 9.28 -9.82 4.77
N ASN A 150 8.87 -9.36 3.60
CA ASN A 150 9.65 -8.43 2.78
C ASN A 150 9.89 -7.08 3.48
N THR A 151 10.87 -6.33 2.97
CA THR A 151 11.11 -4.96 3.44
C THR A 151 10.11 -3.99 2.84
N PHE A 152 9.47 -3.15 3.66
CA PHE A 152 8.55 -2.10 3.21
C PHE A 152 9.16 -0.70 3.36
N ILE A 153 8.74 0.26 2.54
CA ILE A 153 9.14 1.66 2.68
C ILE A 153 8.30 2.39 3.74
N GLY A 154 8.97 3.06 4.69
CA GLY A 154 8.28 3.81 5.74
C GLY A 154 7.22 2.95 6.43
N ASN A 155 5.98 3.47 6.49
CA ASN A 155 4.85 2.77 7.11
C ASN A 155 3.94 2.06 6.09
N ALA A 156 4.44 1.78 4.88
CA ALA A 156 3.64 1.10 3.85
C ALA A 156 3.13 -0.27 4.29
N ARG A 157 3.87 -0.98 5.17
CA ARG A 157 3.38 -2.24 5.75
C ARG A 157 2.14 -2.01 6.62
N ASP A 158 2.22 -1.07 7.55
CA ASP A 158 1.13 -0.77 8.49
C ASP A 158 -0.10 -0.24 7.76
N GLN A 159 0.09 0.62 6.74
CA GLN A 159 -0.98 1.12 5.89
C GLN A 159 -1.70 -0.01 5.16
N LEU A 160 -0.95 -0.98 4.60
CA LEU A 160 -1.54 -2.14 3.94
C LEU A 160 -2.36 -2.97 4.94
N LEU A 161 -1.79 -3.29 6.11
CA LEU A 161 -2.48 -4.09 7.13
C LEU A 161 -3.75 -3.40 7.62
N HIS A 162 -3.67 -2.09 7.87
CA HIS A 162 -4.82 -1.29 8.25
C HIS A 162 -5.92 -1.32 7.18
N ALA A 163 -5.56 -1.15 5.91
CA ALA A 163 -6.50 -1.18 4.80
C ALA A 163 -7.18 -2.55 4.65
N LEU A 164 -6.41 -3.64 4.77
CA LEU A 164 -6.96 -5.00 4.69
C LEU A 164 -8.00 -5.28 5.78
N GLN A 165 -7.79 -4.74 6.98
CA GLN A 165 -8.72 -4.85 8.11
C GLN A 165 -9.93 -3.93 7.93
N ALA A 166 -9.72 -2.63 7.64
CA ALA A 166 -10.78 -1.64 7.50
C ALA A 166 -11.76 -1.97 6.37
N LEU A 167 -11.23 -2.43 5.23
CA LEU A 167 -12.03 -2.84 4.07
C LEU A 167 -12.60 -4.27 4.18
N LYS A 168 -12.31 -4.99 5.29
CA LYS A 168 -12.71 -6.39 5.51
C LYS A 168 -12.34 -7.31 4.34
N LEU A 169 -11.22 -7.04 3.66
CA LEU A 169 -10.73 -7.87 2.56
C LEU A 169 -10.23 -9.23 3.07
N MET A 170 -9.78 -9.26 4.31
CA MET A 170 -9.39 -10.47 5.04
C MET A 170 -10.07 -10.49 6.40
N ARG A 171 -10.33 -11.70 6.92
CA ARG A 171 -10.80 -11.86 8.29
C ARG A 171 -9.65 -11.56 9.27
N GLU A 172 -9.98 -11.00 10.43
CA GLU A 172 -8.96 -10.55 11.40
C GLU A 172 -8.12 -11.69 11.97
N ASP A 173 -8.73 -12.86 12.22
CA ASP A 173 -8.06 -14.09 12.66
C ASP A 173 -6.94 -14.48 11.70
N LYS A 174 -7.25 -14.54 10.39
CA LYS A 174 -6.30 -14.89 9.34
C LYS A 174 -5.23 -13.84 9.13
N LEU A 175 -5.57 -12.56 9.32
CA LEU A 175 -4.58 -11.48 9.25
C LEU A 175 -3.58 -11.56 10.41
N ARG A 176 -4.05 -11.81 11.63
CA ARG A 176 -3.19 -12.00 12.82
C ARG A 176 -2.27 -13.21 12.66
N GLU A 177 -2.80 -14.33 12.18
CA GLU A 177 -2.02 -15.55 11.86
C GLU A 177 -0.90 -15.24 10.86
N ALA A 178 -1.21 -14.51 9.77
CA ALA A 178 -0.23 -14.16 8.76
C ALA A 178 0.84 -13.18 9.27
N ILE A 179 0.49 -12.24 10.14
CA ILE A 179 1.45 -11.33 10.79
C ILE A 179 2.39 -12.12 11.71
N GLY A 180 1.87 -13.04 12.51
CA GLY A 180 2.66 -13.88 13.40
C GLY A 180 3.62 -14.79 12.63
N ALA A 181 3.15 -15.45 11.58
CA ALA A 181 4.00 -16.25 10.70
C ALA A 181 5.08 -15.41 9.99
N SER A 182 4.73 -14.20 9.55
CA SER A 182 5.69 -13.25 8.95
C SER A 182 6.82 -12.85 9.89
N GLN A 183 6.54 -12.68 11.19
CA GLN A 183 7.56 -12.32 12.18
C GLN A 183 8.55 -13.47 12.40
N LYS A 184 8.07 -14.72 12.43
CA LYS A 184 8.93 -15.92 12.54
C LYS A 184 9.90 -16.06 11.36
N LEU A 185 9.52 -15.59 10.17
CA LEU A 185 10.38 -15.62 8.96
C LEU A 185 11.44 -14.50 8.94
N GLN A 186 11.33 -13.49 9.81
CA GLN A 186 12.28 -12.37 9.89
C GLN A 186 13.33 -12.57 10.97
N ASN A 187 13.10 -13.52 11.89
CA ASN A 187 14.03 -13.99 12.91
C ASN A 187 14.85 -15.15 12.36
#